data_AF-A0A9D6D5A5-F1
#
_entry.id   AF-A0A9D6D5A5-F1
#
_cell.length_a   1.000
_cell.length_b   1.000
_cell.length_c   1.000
_cell.angle_alpha   90.00
_cell.angle_beta   90.00
_cell.angle_gamma   90.00
#
_symmetry.space_group_name_H-M   'P 1'
#
loop_
_entity.id
_entity.type
_entity.pdbx_description
1 polymer ?
#
loop_
_entity_poly.entity_id
_entity_poly.type
_entity_poly.pdbx_seq_one_letter_code
_entity_poly.pdbx_strand_id
1 'polypeptide(L)'
;MTETGARAATPRADVSGLSSRVVIVGAAGRDFHDFNVVYRDDPAVEVVAFTAAQIPGIAGRRYPAALAGPRYPAGIPIEEEEQLEAICRRHGVTQVVFAYSDVRYDHVMRVGSRALAAGADFVLLGPARTMLRVRVPVVAVSAVRTGCGKSPIARWLGQRVRRAGRRVAVLRHPMPYGDLERQRVQRFAALADLDEAGCTVEEREEYEPHLAAGNVVFAGVDYAEIAARASREADVIVWDGGNNDFPLLRPDLHLVVCDALRPDDARGYYPGEAVLRAADVIVLNKIDAATPAMLERAVDAIRSVNPTAPMVRAASPVRLDDPAAVRGRRVLVVEDGPTITHGSMAYGAGFVAATAAGASAIVDPRPFAPPPLAAVYARYPHIGRVVPAVGYGPLQREALREMIDRCDADVVVCATPVDLGRLLGASKRMVRARYEFEDPPAGGLAAHVDGWLARHPAPTA
;
A
#
# COMPACT_ATOMS: atom_id res chain seq x y z
N MET A 1 31.48 -18.40 -58.70
CA MET A 1 31.42 -17.12 -57.97
C MET A 1 30.05 -17.00 -57.32
N THR A 2 29.96 -17.36 -56.04
CA THR A 2 29.06 -16.76 -55.03
C THR A 2 29.43 -17.40 -53.70
N GLU A 3 30.19 -16.65 -52.91
CA GLU A 3 30.66 -17.02 -51.57
C GLU A 3 29.47 -17.12 -50.60
N THR A 4 29.31 -18.30 -50.01
CA THR A 4 28.60 -18.50 -48.74
C THR A 4 29.48 -17.97 -47.61
N GLY A 5 29.31 -16.68 -47.29
CA GLY A 5 29.91 -16.06 -46.11
C GLY A 5 29.24 -16.56 -44.83
N ALA A 6 29.65 -17.72 -44.33
CA ALA A 6 29.38 -18.12 -42.95
C ALA A 6 30.14 -17.15 -42.02
N ARG A 7 29.43 -16.16 -41.44
CA ARG A 7 29.96 -15.36 -40.34
C ARG A 7 30.20 -16.31 -39.17
N ALA A 8 31.47 -16.61 -38.90
CA ALA A 8 31.91 -17.28 -37.69
C ALA A 8 31.31 -16.54 -36.49
N ALA A 9 30.56 -17.27 -35.67
CA ALA A 9 30.09 -16.79 -34.39
C ALA A 9 31.31 -16.34 -33.58
N THR A 10 31.35 -15.07 -33.21
CA THR A 10 32.31 -14.54 -32.25
C THR A 10 32.25 -15.43 -31.01
N PRO A 11 33.38 -15.91 -30.45
CA PRO A 11 33.32 -16.72 -29.25
C PRO A 11 32.58 -15.92 -28.19
N ARG A 12 31.53 -16.51 -27.60
CA ARG A 12 30.90 -15.96 -26.40
C ARG A 12 32.03 -15.78 -25.40
N ALA A 13 32.26 -14.54 -24.99
CA ALA A 13 33.14 -14.24 -23.88
C ALA A 13 32.76 -15.17 -22.73
N ASP A 14 33.78 -15.80 -22.17
CA ASP A 14 33.69 -16.59 -20.96
C ASP A 14 32.96 -15.79 -19.87
N VAL A 15 31.72 -16.17 -19.54
CA VAL A 15 30.89 -15.49 -18.52
C VAL A 15 31.16 -16.07 -17.12
N SER A 16 32.21 -16.90 -16.97
CA SER A 16 32.63 -17.38 -15.65
C SER A 16 33.42 -16.30 -14.91
N GLY A 17 32.72 -15.31 -14.34
CA GLY A 17 33.32 -14.31 -13.44
C GLY A 17 32.64 -12.96 -13.31
N LEU A 18 31.57 -12.66 -14.04
CA LEU A 18 30.91 -11.36 -13.96
C LEU A 18 29.70 -11.42 -13.02
N SER A 19 29.82 -10.81 -11.84
CA SER A 19 28.67 -10.56 -10.97
C SER A 19 27.61 -9.77 -11.74
N SER A 20 26.38 -10.28 -11.78
CA SER A 20 25.26 -9.57 -12.40
C SER A 20 25.02 -8.27 -11.63
N ARG A 21 24.99 -7.14 -12.34
CA ARG A 21 24.77 -5.82 -11.74
C ARG A 21 23.31 -5.44 -11.88
N VAL A 22 22.67 -5.22 -10.75
CA VAL A 22 21.22 -5.05 -10.64
C VAL A 22 20.90 -3.65 -10.14
N VAL A 23 19.91 -3.01 -10.77
CA VAL A 23 19.18 -1.89 -10.19
C VAL A 23 17.77 -2.35 -9.86
N ILE A 24 17.29 -2.00 -8.68
CA ILE A 24 15.91 -2.31 -8.27
C ILE A 24 15.10 -1.02 -8.32
N VAL A 25 14.07 -0.99 -9.16
CA VAL A 25 13.20 0.17 -9.35
C VAL A 25 11.92 0.03 -8.53
N GLY A 26 11.62 1.03 -7.71
CA GLY A 26 10.51 0.96 -6.75
C GLY A 26 10.23 2.28 -6.03
N ALA A 27 9.40 2.19 -5.01
CA ALA A 27 8.94 3.32 -4.21
C ALA A 27 9.23 3.11 -2.71
N ALA A 28 10.37 2.50 -2.38
CA ALA A 28 10.84 2.25 -1.02
C ALA A 28 9.85 1.43 -0.18
N GLY A 29 9.87 0.11 -0.38
CA GLY A 29 9.17 -0.89 0.42
C GLY A 29 9.40 -2.30 -0.14
N ARG A 30 8.72 -2.63 -1.24
CA ARG A 30 8.88 -3.90 -1.96
C ARG A 30 10.29 -4.08 -2.52
N ASP A 31 10.91 -3.02 -3.03
CA ASP A 31 12.30 -3.00 -3.50
C ASP A 31 13.31 -3.42 -2.42
N PHE A 32 13.20 -2.85 -1.21
CA PHE A 32 14.04 -3.23 -0.06
C PHE A 32 13.78 -4.65 0.37
N HIS A 33 12.51 -5.09 0.38
CA HIS A 33 12.17 -6.47 0.67
C HIS A 33 12.81 -7.42 -0.34
N ASP A 34 12.61 -7.18 -1.63
CA ASP A 34 13.15 -8.00 -2.72
C ASP A 34 14.69 -8.07 -2.66
N PHE A 35 15.36 -6.96 -2.37
CA PHE A 35 16.79 -6.96 -2.06
C PHE A 35 17.13 -7.90 -0.89
N ASN A 36 16.47 -7.72 0.25
CA ASN A 36 16.76 -8.45 1.48
C ASN A 36 16.59 -9.96 1.35
N VAL A 37 15.59 -10.43 0.59
CA VAL A 37 15.31 -11.86 0.43
C VAL A 37 15.96 -12.51 -0.77
N VAL A 38 16.20 -11.77 -1.87
CA VAL A 38 16.67 -12.36 -3.12
C VAL A 38 18.15 -12.09 -3.39
N TYR A 39 18.67 -10.92 -3.01
CA TYR A 39 19.95 -10.43 -3.53
C TYR A 39 21.01 -10.15 -2.46
N ARG A 40 20.60 -9.80 -1.23
CA ARG A 40 21.51 -9.34 -0.17
C ARG A 40 22.74 -10.23 0.01
N ASP A 41 22.51 -11.54 0.05
CA ASP A 41 23.52 -12.54 0.38
C ASP A 41 24.06 -13.31 -0.85
N ASP A 42 23.60 -13.02 -2.08
CA ASP A 42 23.94 -13.79 -3.30
C ASP A 42 25.28 -13.35 -3.94
N PRO A 43 26.38 -14.13 -3.86
CA PRO A 43 27.72 -13.74 -4.37
C PRO A 43 27.78 -13.48 -5.87
N ALA A 44 26.79 -13.98 -6.62
CA ALA A 44 26.72 -13.77 -8.07
C ALA A 44 26.09 -12.42 -8.46
N VAL A 45 25.55 -11.65 -7.50
CA VAL A 45 24.82 -10.41 -7.78
C VAL A 45 25.36 -9.23 -6.98
N GLU A 46 25.42 -8.06 -7.60
CA GLU A 46 25.70 -6.77 -6.97
C GLU A 46 24.53 -5.82 -7.26
N VAL A 47 23.80 -5.40 -6.22
CA VAL A 47 22.76 -4.37 -6.35
C VAL A 47 23.42 -3.00 -6.22
N VAL A 48 23.50 -2.27 -7.33
CA VAL A 48 24.30 -1.04 -7.42
C VAL A 48 23.52 0.21 -6.99
N ALA A 49 22.19 0.18 -7.11
CA ALA A 49 21.31 1.27 -6.69
C ALA A 49 19.87 0.78 -6.50
N PHE A 50 19.14 1.48 -5.64
CA PHE A 50 17.68 1.56 -5.68
C PHE A 50 17.28 2.84 -6.42
N THR A 51 16.11 2.86 -7.05
CA THR A 51 15.48 4.13 -7.42
C THR A 51 14.45 4.55 -6.39
N ALA A 52 14.20 5.86 -6.29
CA ALA A 52 13.10 6.41 -5.55
C ALA A 52 12.10 7.06 -6.51
N ALA A 53 10.84 6.73 -6.31
CA ALA A 53 9.72 7.43 -6.88
C ALA A 53 8.63 7.60 -5.81
N GLN A 54 7.71 8.53 -6.04
CA GLN A 54 6.50 8.76 -5.25
C GLN A 54 6.71 9.33 -3.83
N ILE A 55 7.66 8.83 -3.04
CA ILE A 55 7.89 9.28 -1.67
C ILE A 55 8.86 10.47 -1.63
N PRO A 56 8.42 11.66 -1.16
CA PRO A 56 9.30 12.82 -1.05
C PRO A 56 10.47 12.59 -0.09
N GLY A 57 11.65 13.07 -0.46
CA GLY A 57 12.83 13.09 0.41
C GLY A 57 13.58 11.76 0.59
N ILE A 58 13.22 10.71 -0.17
CA ILE A 58 13.96 9.44 -0.15
C ILE A 58 15.18 9.46 -1.09
N ALA A 59 15.05 10.05 -2.28
CA ALA A 59 16.15 10.18 -3.22
C ALA A 59 17.33 10.94 -2.60
N GLY A 60 18.56 10.50 -2.91
CA GLY A 60 19.79 11.03 -2.33
C GLY A 60 20.19 10.40 -0.99
N ARG A 61 19.34 9.56 -0.39
CA ARG A 61 19.69 8.74 0.78
C ARG A 61 20.43 7.46 0.35
N ARG A 62 20.81 6.67 1.35
CA ARG A 62 21.36 5.31 1.17
C ARG A 62 20.53 4.30 1.96
N TYR A 63 20.35 3.12 1.37
CA TYR A 63 19.99 1.93 2.13
C TYR A 63 21.17 1.58 3.05
N PRO A 64 20.99 1.58 4.39
CA PRO A 64 22.11 1.57 5.33
C PRO A 64 22.98 0.32 5.26
N ALA A 65 24.28 0.48 5.48
CA ALA A 65 25.24 -0.63 5.52
C ALA A 65 24.86 -1.68 6.59
N ALA A 66 24.32 -1.25 7.74
CA ALA A 66 23.91 -2.15 8.82
C ALA A 66 22.73 -3.08 8.43
N LEU A 67 21.96 -2.69 7.41
CA LEU A 67 20.86 -3.50 6.86
C LEU A 67 21.30 -4.24 5.58
N ALA A 68 22.16 -3.62 4.79
CA ALA A 68 22.66 -4.17 3.53
C ALA A 68 23.62 -5.35 3.72
N GLY A 69 24.25 -5.46 4.89
CA GLY A 69 25.15 -6.56 5.22
C GLY A 69 26.59 -6.34 4.73
N PRO A 70 27.49 -7.30 5.00
CA PRO A 70 28.95 -7.11 4.90
C PRO A 70 29.46 -6.80 3.49
N ARG A 71 28.65 -7.07 2.47
CA ARG A 71 29.00 -6.83 1.06
C ARG A 71 28.79 -5.40 0.60
N TYR A 72 28.04 -4.63 1.38
CA TYR A 72 27.69 -3.24 1.08
C TYR A 72 28.14 -2.34 2.23
N PRO A 73 29.46 -2.24 2.52
CA PRO A 73 29.98 -1.50 3.67
C PRO A 73 29.68 0.00 3.63
N ALA A 74 29.38 0.55 2.45
CA ALA A 74 28.97 1.94 2.26
C ALA A 74 27.44 2.10 2.11
N GLY A 75 26.66 1.03 2.31
CA GLY A 75 25.26 0.98 1.93
C GLY A 75 25.04 1.08 0.42
N ILE A 76 23.78 1.06 0.00
CA ILE A 76 23.38 1.12 -1.41
C ILE A 76 22.75 2.49 -1.70
N PRO A 77 23.18 3.23 -2.73
CA PRO A 77 22.59 4.53 -3.06
C PRO A 77 21.11 4.39 -3.47
N ILE A 78 20.33 5.40 -3.12
CA ILE A 78 18.95 5.55 -3.58
C ILE A 78 18.89 6.79 -4.47
N GLU A 79 18.66 6.59 -5.76
CA GLU A 79 18.76 7.63 -6.78
C GLU A 79 17.39 7.97 -7.39
N GLU A 80 17.28 9.13 -8.04
CA GLU A 80 16.05 9.52 -8.74
C GLU A 80 15.76 8.57 -9.92
N GLU A 81 14.52 8.10 -10.05
CA GLU A 81 14.16 7.16 -11.12
C GLU A 81 14.33 7.76 -12.53
N GLU A 82 14.23 9.08 -12.70
CA GLU A 82 14.51 9.72 -13.99
C GLU A 82 15.94 9.45 -14.49
N GLN A 83 16.86 9.06 -13.59
CA GLN A 83 18.24 8.75 -13.94
C GLN A 83 18.47 7.30 -14.35
N LEU A 84 17.44 6.43 -14.41
CA LEU A 84 17.57 4.99 -14.65
C LEU A 84 18.56 4.65 -15.80
N GLU A 85 18.42 5.26 -16.97
CA GLU A 85 19.28 4.99 -18.12
C GLU A 85 20.73 5.43 -17.88
N ALA A 86 20.93 6.52 -17.13
CA ALA A 86 22.26 6.98 -16.74
C ALA A 86 22.90 6.06 -15.70
N ILE A 87 22.12 5.58 -14.72
CA ILE A 87 22.55 4.57 -13.75
C ILE A 87 22.97 3.29 -14.49
N CYS A 88 22.14 2.82 -15.42
CA CYS A 88 22.44 1.63 -16.22
C CYS A 88 23.77 1.74 -16.97
N ARG A 89 24.00 2.86 -17.68
CA ARG A 89 25.27 3.10 -18.39
C ARG A 89 26.47 3.23 -17.46
N ARG A 90 26.31 3.97 -16.35
CA ARG A 90 27.40 4.25 -15.40
C ARG A 90 27.89 2.99 -14.71
N HIS A 91 26.97 2.09 -14.36
CA HIS A 91 27.31 0.88 -13.61
C HIS A 91 27.41 -0.38 -14.47
N GLY A 92 27.05 -0.33 -15.76
CA GLY A 92 27.00 -1.52 -16.62
C GLY A 92 25.94 -2.51 -16.11
N VAL A 93 24.74 -2.00 -15.81
CA VAL A 93 23.63 -2.78 -15.25
C VAL A 93 23.17 -3.82 -16.27
N THR A 94 23.09 -5.07 -15.82
CA THR A 94 22.64 -6.20 -16.63
C THR A 94 21.16 -6.50 -16.41
N GLN A 95 20.60 -6.11 -15.26
CA GLN A 95 19.20 -6.35 -14.93
C GLN A 95 18.57 -5.16 -14.19
N VAL A 96 17.38 -4.76 -14.63
CA VAL A 96 16.49 -3.83 -13.93
C VAL A 96 15.34 -4.65 -13.35
N VAL A 97 15.28 -4.70 -12.02
CA VAL A 97 14.26 -5.45 -11.27
C VAL A 97 13.14 -4.51 -10.87
N PHE A 98 11.91 -4.81 -11.29
CA PHE A 98 10.76 -3.97 -11.03
C PHE A 98 10.01 -4.39 -9.77
N ALA A 99 9.85 -3.45 -8.84
CA ALA A 99 9.45 -3.69 -7.45
C ALA A 99 8.42 -2.66 -6.94
N TYR A 100 7.46 -2.26 -7.78
CA TYR A 100 6.33 -1.41 -7.38
C TYR A 100 5.14 -2.21 -6.85
N SER A 101 4.39 -1.62 -5.92
CA SER A 101 3.22 -2.22 -5.27
C SER A 101 1.87 -1.76 -5.81
N ASP A 102 1.81 -0.71 -6.64
CA ASP A 102 0.58 -0.22 -7.28
C ASP A 102 0.86 0.73 -8.44
N VAL A 103 0.77 0.20 -9.66
CA VAL A 103 0.88 0.99 -10.90
C VAL A 103 -0.03 0.39 -11.97
N ARG A 104 -0.35 1.16 -13.00
CA ARG A 104 -0.96 0.62 -14.23
C ARG A 104 0.05 -0.21 -15.02
N TYR A 105 -0.45 -1.18 -15.80
CA TYR A 105 0.40 -2.01 -16.67
C TYR A 105 1.22 -1.24 -17.69
N ASP A 106 0.70 -0.13 -18.21
CA ASP A 106 1.44 0.71 -19.15
C ASP A 106 2.68 1.34 -18.51
N HIS A 107 2.63 1.68 -17.22
CA HIS A 107 3.80 2.16 -16.48
C HIS A 107 4.85 1.05 -16.32
N VAL A 108 4.43 -0.18 -15.97
CA VAL A 108 5.35 -1.34 -15.90
C VAL A 108 6.12 -1.48 -17.22
N MET A 109 5.40 -1.48 -18.34
CA MET A 109 6.03 -1.63 -19.65
C MET A 109 6.82 -0.41 -20.09
N ARG A 110 6.44 0.80 -19.66
CA ARG A 110 7.25 2.02 -19.90
C ARG A 110 8.63 1.91 -19.23
N VAL A 111 8.67 1.45 -17.97
CA VAL A 111 9.95 1.21 -17.28
C VAL A 111 10.72 0.06 -17.93
N GLY A 112 10.03 -1.01 -18.34
CA GLY A 112 10.62 -2.10 -19.11
C GLY A 112 11.27 -1.63 -20.42
N SER A 113 10.61 -0.76 -21.19
CA SER A 113 11.19 -0.19 -22.42
C SER A 113 12.46 0.62 -22.14
N ARG A 114 12.52 1.37 -21.02
CA ARG A 114 13.74 2.10 -20.61
C ARG A 114 14.88 1.14 -20.28
N ALA A 115 14.61 0.07 -19.55
CA ALA A 115 15.59 -0.96 -19.21
C ALA A 115 16.16 -1.63 -20.48
N LEU A 116 15.29 -2.06 -21.39
CA LEU A 116 15.68 -2.69 -22.65
C LEU A 116 16.48 -1.73 -23.55
N ALA A 117 16.08 -0.46 -23.63
CA ALA A 117 16.83 0.56 -24.38
C ALA A 117 18.22 0.84 -23.79
N ALA A 118 18.39 0.65 -22.48
CA ALA A 118 19.68 0.73 -21.81
C ALA A 118 20.52 -0.56 -21.93
N GLY A 119 19.98 -1.62 -22.55
CA GLY A 119 20.66 -2.90 -22.76
C GLY A 119 20.58 -3.89 -21.59
N ALA A 120 19.70 -3.62 -20.60
CA ALA A 120 19.50 -4.48 -19.43
C ALA A 120 18.25 -5.37 -19.60
N ASP A 121 18.26 -6.56 -18.98
CA ASP A 121 17.05 -7.36 -18.82
C ASP A 121 16.05 -6.63 -17.93
N PHE A 122 14.75 -6.84 -18.18
CA PHE A 122 13.68 -6.36 -17.31
C PHE A 122 13.07 -7.53 -16.55
N VAL A 123 13.13 -7.49 -15.22
CA VAL A 123 12.81 -8.64 -14.35
C VAL A 123 11.63 -8.31 -13.44
N LEU A 124 10.63 -9.20 -13.42
CA LEU A 124 9.55 -9.22 -12.44
C LEU A 124 9.77 -10.41 -11.50
N LEU A 125 10.00 -10.15 -10.21
CA LEU A 125 10.18 -11.22 -9.24
C LEU A 125 8.85 -11.88 -8.88
N GLY A 126 8.83 -13.21 -8.93
CA GLY A 126 7.65 -14.00 -8.61
C GLY A 126 7.47 -14.23 -7.10
N PRO A 127 6.22 -14.42 -6.61
CA PRO A 127 5.92 -14.69 -5.20
C PRO A 127 6.74 -15.82 -4.57
N ALA A 128 7.05 -16.89 -5.31
CA ALA A 128 7.83 -18.01 -4.80
C ALA A 128 9.26 -17.64 -4.39
N ARG A 129 9.83 -16.57 -4.97
CA ARG A 129 11.17 -16.07 -4.64
C ARG A 129 11.15 -15.03 -3.51
N THR A 130 10.05 -14.30 -3.36
CA THR A 130 10.00 -13.13 -2.47
C THR A 130 9.17 -13.37 -1.21
N MET A 131 8.25 -14.33 -1.18
CA MET A 131 7.48 -14.63 0.03
C MET A 131 8.30 -15.44 1.04
N LEU A 132 8.40 -14.92 2.26
CA LEU A 132 8.97 -15.64 3.39
C LEU A 132 7.99 -16.69 3.92
N ARG A 133 8.53 -17.83 4.36
CA ARG A 133 7.75 -18.84 5.10
C ARG A 133 7.95 -18.64 6.60
N VAL A 134 6.87 -18.75 7.35
CA VAL A 134 6.86 -18.66 8.81
C VAL A 134 6.25 -19.90 9.42
N ARG A 135 6.41 -20.08 10.74
CA ARG A 135 5.93 -21.27 11.46
C ARG A 135 4.48 -21.16 11.92
N VAL A 136 3.96 -19.94 11.99
CA VAL A 136 2.57 -19.67 12.42
C VAL A 136 1.70 -19.41 11.19
N PRO A 137 0.42 -19.83 11.21
CA PRO A 137 -0.50 -19.56 10.11
C PRO A 137 -0.60 -18.07 9.74
N VAL A 138 -0.65 -17.78 8.45
CA VAL A 138 -0.73 -16.43 7.88
C VAL A 138 -2.04 -16.24 7.13
N VAL A 139 -2.83 -15.24 7.53
CA VAL A 139 -3.95 -14.75 6.71
C VAL A 139 -3.53 -13.42 6.08
N ALA A 140 -3.46 -13.39 4.76
CA ALA A 140 -3.13 -12.18 4.03
C ALA A 140 -4.37 -11.47 3.50
N VAL A 141 -4.38 -10.15 3.63
CA VAL A 141 -5.35 -9.27 2.97
C VAL A 141 -4.57 -8.45 1.94
N SER A 142 -4.93 -8.61 0.67
CA SER A 142 -4.45 -7.80 -0.47
C SER A 142 -5.63 -7.10 -1.14
N ALA A 143 -5.36 -6.18 -2.07
CA ALA A 143 -6.41 -5.53 -2.85
C ALA A 143 -5.98 -5.42 -4.31
N VAL A 144 -6.96 -5.40 -5.22
CA VAL A 144 -6.69 -5.14 -6.64
C VAL A 144 -6.32 -3.69 -6.91
N ARG A 145 -6.66 -2.80 -5.97
CA ARG A 145 -6.47 -1.35 -6.05
C ARG A 145 -6.34 -0.69 -4.68
N THR A 146 -5.52 0.36 -4.59
CA THR A 146 -5.49 1.27 -3.45
C THR A 146 -6.89 1.87 -3.22
N GLY A 147 -7.31 1.94 -1.95
CA GLY A 147 -8.63 2.42 -1.57
C GLY A 147 -9.78 1.40 -1.64
N CYS A 148 -9.53 0.10 -1.90
CA CYS A 148 -10.59 -0.93 -1.89
C CYS A 148 -11.22 -1.20 -0.50
N GLY A 149 -10.62 -0.69 0.60
CA GLY A 149 -11.09 -0.95 1.97
C GLY A 149 -10.39 -2.14 2.65
N LYS A 150 -9.11 -2.35 2.34
CA LYS A 150 -8.27 -3.44 2.88
C LYS A 150 -8.03 -3.35 4.38
N SER A 151 -7.57 -2.20 4.89
CA SER A 151 -7.23 -2.03 6.30
C SER A 151 -8.43 -2.23 7.25
N PRO A 152 -9.65 -1.74 6.96
CA PRO A 152 -10.85 -2.12 7.74
C PRO A 152 -11.09 -3.63 7.84
N ILE A 153 -10.92 -4.37 6.73
CA ILE A 153 -11.05 -5.84 6.71
C ILE A 153 -9.95 -6.48 7.57
N ALA A 154 -8.70 -6.01 7.46
CA ALA A 154 -7.59 -6.52 8.28
C ALA A 154 -7.80 -6.26 9.78
N ARG A 155 -8.33 -5.09 10.16
CA ARG A 155 -8.71 -4.78 11.56
C ARG A 155 -9.80 -5.70 12.07
N TRP A 156 -10.87 -5.87 11.29
CA TRP A 156 -11.97 -6.78 11.63
C TRP A 156 -11.47 -8.22 11.78
N LEU A 157 -10.56 -8.67 10.89
CA LEU A 157 -9.95 -9.99 10.95
C LEU A 157 -9.14 -10.19 12.23
N GLY A 158 -8.31 -9.21 12.61
CA GLY A 158 -7.57 -9.24 13.88
C GLY A 158 -8.48 -9.36 15.10
N GLN A 159 -9.57 -8.58 15.14
CA GLN A 159 -10.58 -8.70 16.20
C GLN A 159 -11.26 -10.09 16.21
N ARG A 160 -11.59 -10.63 15.03
CA ARG A 160 -12.24 -11.94 14.91
C ARG A 160 -11.35 -13.07 15.42
N VAL A 161 -10.09 -13.09 15.01
CA VAL A 161 -9.08 -14.06 15.46
C VAL A 161 -8.92 -14.01 16.99
N ARG A 162 -8.91 -12.81 17.58
CA ARG A 162 -8.87 -12.64 19.04
C ARG A 162 -10.14 -13.11 19.74
N ARG A 163 -11.33 -12.85 19.18
CA ARG A 163 -12.61 -13.37 19.71
C ARG A 163 -12.64 -14.90 19.69
N ALA A 164 -11.91 -15.54 18.78
CA ALA A 164 -11.69 -16.98 18.76
C ALA A 164 -10.61 -17.48 19.76
N GLY A 165 -10.14 -16.61 20.66
CA GLY A 165 -9.19 -16.95 21.71
C GLY A 165 -7.73 -17.08 21.26
N ARG A 166 -7.38 -16.58 20.07
CA ARG A 166 -6.01 -16.65 19.52
C ARG A 166 -5.26 -15.33 19.66
N ARG A 167 -3.95 -15.41 19.90
CA ARG A 167 -3.05 -14.25 19.84
C ARG A 167 -2.81 -13.88 18.38
N VAL A 168 -2.94 -12.61 18.04
CA VAL A 168 -2.78 -12.10 16.67
C VAL A 168 -1.67 -11.05 16.60
N ALA A 169 -0.84 -11.14 15.57
CA ALA A 169 0.08 -10.07 15.18
C ALA A 169 -0.31 -9.56 13.79
N VAL A 170 -0.51 -8.25 13.66
CA VAL A 170 -0.73 -7.60 12.37
C VAL A 170 0.62 -7.13 11.85
N LEU A 171 1.00 -7.56 10.65
CA LEU A 171 2.18 -7.05 9.96
C LEU A 171 1.75 -6.04 8.91
N ARG A 172 2.29 -4.83 8.99
CA ARG A 172 2.01 -3.73 8.05
C ARG A 172 3.17 -3.55 7.08
N HIS A 173 2.82 -3.47 5.80
CA HIS A 173 3.76 -3.23 4.71
C HIS A 173 4.78 -2.12 5.03
N PRO A 174 6.06 -2.26 4.60
CA PRO A 174 7.08 -1.26 4.85
C PRO A 174 6.63 0.16 4.47
N MET A 175 6.92 1.12 5.36
CA MET A 175 6.65 2.54 5.19
C MET A 175 7.91 3.35 5.60
N PRO A 176 8.97 3.34 4.78
CA PRO A 176 10.31 3.81 5.16
C PRO A 176 10.47 5.35 5.16
N TYR A 177 9.52 6.07 5.75
CA TYR A 177 9.53 7.53 5.83
C TYR A 177 10.63 8.05 6.77
N GLY A 178 10.97 7.28 7.81
CA GLY A 178 11.91 7.67 8.85
C GLY A 178 13.32 7.13 8.64
N ASP A 179 14.02 6.96 9.77
CA ASP A 179 15.35 6.34 9.82
C ASP A 179 15.24 4.82 9.62
N LEU A 180 15.84 4.30 8.54
CA LEU A 180 15.71 2.89 8.16
C LEU A 180 16.33 1.95 9.19
N GLU A 181 17.41 2.36 9.87
CA GLU A 181 18.06 1.52 10.88
C GLU A 181 17.19 1.40 12.13
N ARG A 182 16.58 2.52 12.56
CA ARG A 182 15.59 2.51 13.64
C ARG A 182 14.31 1.76 13.26
N GLN A 183 13.96 1.78 11.98
CA GLN A 183 12.83 1.07 11.40
C GLN A 183 13.17 -0.36 10.94
N ARG A 184 14.29 -0.95 11.40
CA ARG A 184 14.64 -2.35 11.07
C ARG A 184 13.52 -3.32 11.46
N VAL A 185 13.13 -3.28 12.74
CA VAL A 185 12.02 -4.05 13.32
C VAL A 185 11.32 -3.21 14.37
N GLN A 186 10.03 -2.97 14.18
CA GLN A 186 9.21 -2.23 15.12
C GLN A 186 8.01 -3.07 15.57
N ARG A 187 7.58 -2.85 16.81
CA ARG A 187 6.44 -3.51 17.45
C ARG A 187 5.69 -2.46 18.25
N PHE A 188 4.40 -2.33 17.99
CA PHE A 188 3.50 -1.37 18.62
C PHE A 188 2.32 -2.11 19.25
N ALA A 189 2.11 -1.90 20.54
CA ALA A 189 0.98 -2.40 21.31
C ALA A 189 0.15 -1.25 21.94
N ALA A 190 0.70 -0.05 22.02
CA ALA A 190 0.03 1.15 22.52
C ALA A 190 0.42 2.40 21.72
N LEU A 191 -0.38 3.47 21.84
CA LEU A 191 -0.09 4.75 21.15
C LEU A 191 1.25 5.36 21.57
N ALA A 192 1.65 5.17 22.84
CA ALA A 192 2.94 5.65 23.35
C ALA A 192 4.14 5.04 22.59
N ASP A 193 4.01 3.79 22.12
CA ASP A 193 5.07 3.14 21.34
C ASP A 193 5.28 3.85 19.98
N LEU A 194 4.21 4.42 19.40
CA LEU A 194 4.29 5.21 18.16
C LEU A 194 5.02 6.53 18.37
N ASP A 195 4.77 7.17 19.52
CA ASP A 195 5.40 8.43 19.89
C ASP A 195 6.90 8.22 20.19
N GLU A 196 7.26 7.15 20.92
CA GLU A 196 8.67 6.77 21.19
C GLU A 196 9.44 6.46 19.91
N ALA A 197 8.79 5.76 18.96
CA ALA A 197 9.39 5.46 17.67
C ALA A 197 9.46 6.66 16.72
N GLY A 198 8.85 7.80 17.08
CA GLY A 198 8.79 9.00 16.24
C GLY A 198 8.03 8.76 14.94
N CYS A 199 6.96 7.94 14.97
CA CYS A 199 6.19 7.61 13.78
C CYS A 199 5.61 8.87 13.12
N THR A 200 5.67 8.92 11.78
CA THR A 200 5.04 9.99 11.02
C THR A 200 3.51 9.89 11.08
N VAL A 201 2.81 10.92 10.62
CA VAL A 201 1.35 10.89 10.60
C VAL A 201 0.84 9.83 9.61
N GLU A 202 1.52 9.65 8.48
CA GLU A 202 1.22 8.61 7.49
C GLU A 202 1.35 7.21 8.11
N GLU A 203 2.40 6.95 8.87
CA GLU A 203 2.55 5.69 9.62
C GLU A 203 1.43 5.52 10.65
N ARG A 204 1.09 6.59 11.38
CA ARG A 204 0.00 6.60 12.37
C ARG A 204 -1.37 6.34 11.74
N GLU A 205 -1.63 6.81 10.52
CA GLU A 205 -2.85 6.51 9.76
C GLU A 205 -3.06 5.01 9.55
N GLU A 206 -1.97 4.26 9.41
CA GLU A 206 -2.00 2.81 9.21
C GLU A 206 -1.91 2.02 10.53
N TYR A 207 -1.32 2.59 11.59
CA TYR A 207 -1.06 1.84 12.84
C TYR A 207 -2.09 2.11 13.94
N GLU A 208 -2.46 3.38 14.18
CA GLU A 208 -3.37 3.74 15.27
C GLU A 208 -4.72 3.02 15.19
N PRO A 209 -5.37 2.88 14.02
CA PRO A 209 -6.65 2.18 13.94
C PRO A 209 -6.55 0.71 14.36
N HIS A 210 -5.40 0.05 14.12
CA HIS A 210 -5.17 -1.32 14.59
C HIS A 210 -5.01 -1.37 16.10
N LEU A 211 -4.24 -0.44 16.69
CA LEU A 211 -4.06 -0.36 18.14
C LEU A 211 -5.39 -0.06 18.86
N ALA A 212 -6.21 0.84 18.30
CA ALA A 212 -7.54 1.14 18.81
C ALA A 212 -8.49 -0.07 18.74
N ALA A 213 -8.31 -0.95 17.74
CA ALA A 213 -8.99 -2.23 17.64
C ALA A 213 -8.41 -3.31 18.60
N GLY A 214 -7.34 -2.99 19.33
CA GLY A 214 -6.63 -3.88 20.26
C GLY A 214 -5.71 -4.91 19.59
N ASN A 215 -5.31 -4.66 18.34
CA ASN A 215 -4.31 -5.48 17.65
C ASN A 215 -2.89 -5.00 17.99
N VAL A 216 -1.92 -5.91 18.01
CA VAL A 216 -0.50 -5.56 18.04
C VAL A 216 0.00 -5.44 16.60
N VAL A 217 0.71 -4.35 16.30
CA VAL A 217 1.24 -4.07 14.96
C VAL A 217 2.75 -4.29 14.95
N PHE A 218 3.23 -4.95 13.91
CA PHE A 218 4.64 -5.03 13.56
C PHE A 218 4.88 -4.36 12.21
N ALA A 219 5.95 -3.60 12.11
CA ALA A 219 6.34 -2.87 10.91
C ALA A 219 7.86 -2.75 10.82
N GLY A 220 8.35 -2.24 9.69
CA GLY A 220 9.77 -2.00 9.43
C GLY A 220 10.23 -2.56 8.09
N VAL A 221 11.55 -2.63 7.91
CA VAL A 221 12.18 -2.97 6.62
C VAL A 221 12.79 -4.37 6.55
N ASP A 222 13.13 -5.01 7.68
CA ASP A 222 13.65 -6.39 7.70
C ASP A 222 12.52 -7.39 8.00
N TYR A 223 11.83 -7.83 6.95
CA TYR A 223 10.66 -8.70 7.06
C TYR A 223 10.96 -10.09 7.62
N ALA A 224 12.19 -10.58 7.45
CA ALA A 224 12.58 -11.85 8.04
C ALA A 224 12.62 -11.75 9.56
N GLU A 225 13.21 -10.67 10.09
CA GLU A 225 13.30 -10.44 11.52
C GLU A 225 11.94 -10.04 12.14
N ILE A 226 11.17 -9.19 11.46
CA ILE A 226 9.79 -8.85 11.84
C ILE A 226 8.93 -10.10 11.97
N ALA A 227 8.93 -10.96 10.94
CA ALA A 227 8.13 -12.17 10.93
C ALA A 227 8.57 -13.17 12.00
N ALA A 228 9.89 -13.29 12.23
CA ALA A 228 10.42 -14.12 13.31
C ALA A 228 9.99 -13.61 14.69
N ARG A 229 9.99 -12.28 14.91
CA ARG A 229 9.54 -11.68 16.17
C ARG A 229 8.04 -11.87 16.39
N ALA A 230 7.23 -11.57 15.38
CA ALA A 230 5.78 -11.75 15.45
C ALA A 230 5.38 -13.21 15.68
N SER A 231 6.07 -14.16 15.04
CA SER A 231 5.81 -15.60 15.20
C SER A 231 6.07 -16.13 16.62
N ARG A 232 6.81 -15.39 17.48
CA ARG A 232 7.00 -15.77 18.89
C ARG A 232 5.85 -15.32 19.78
N GLU A 233 5.13 -14.27 19.39
CA GLU A 233 4.11 -13.61 20.21
C GLU A 233 2.67 -13.95 19.78
N ALA A 234 2.48 -14.44 18.55
CA ALA A 234 1.17 -14.70 17.96
C ALA A 234 0.96 -16.15 17.56
N ASP A 235 -0.30 -16.58 17.57
CA ASP A 235 -0.74 -17.88 17.04
C ASP A 235 -1.16 -17.76 15.57
N VAL A 236 -1.50 -16.55 15.12
CA VAL A 236 -1.86 -16.22 13.73
C VAL A 236 -1.28 -14.86 13.37
N ILE A 237 -0.69 -14.77 12.17
CA ILE A 237 -0.28 -13.49 11.59
C ILE A 237 -1.37 -13.01 10.61
N VAL A 238 -1.77 -11.74 10.76
CA VAL A 238 -2.55 -11.03 9.75
C VAL A 238 -1.60 -10.15 8.96
N TRP A 239 -1.43 -10.47 7.68
CA TRP A 239 -0.71 -9.60 6.75
C TRP A 239 -1.69 -8.58 6.19
N ASP A 240 -1.55 -7.31 6.59
CA ASP A 240 -2.26 -6.21 5.96
C ASP A 240 -1.35 -5.57 4.92
N GLY A 241 -1.64 -5.81 3.64
CA GLY A 241 -0.78 -5.41 2.54
C GLY A 241 -0.63 -3.89 2.36
N GLY A 242 0.39 -3.48 1.61
CA GLY A 242 0.56 -2.10 1.14
C GLY A 242 -0.07 -1.99 -0.24
N ASN A 243 -0.83 -0.93 -0.49
CA ASN A 243 -1.45 -0.66 -1.79
C ASN A 243 -2.11 -1.91 -2.40
N ASN A 244 -1.60 -2.42 -3.54
CA ASN A 244 -2.08 -3.60 -4.25
C ASN A 244 -1.08 -4.77 -4.16
N ASP A 245 -0.09 -4.68 -3.27
CA ASP A 245 1.03 -5.61 -3.28
C ASP A 245 0.59 -7.05 -2.96
N PHE A 246 1.27 -8.01 -3.57
CA PHE A 246 1.15 -9.39 -3.13
C PHE A 246 1.89 -9.60 -1.80
N PRO A 247 1.53 -10.60 -0.99
CA PRO A 247 2.08 -10.73 0.35
C PRO A 247 3.61 -10.86 0.40
N LEU A 248 4.24 -10.34 1.46
CA LEU A 248 5.66 -10.57 1.78
C LEU A 248 5.88 -11.88 2.55
N LEU A 249 4.81 -12.41 3.15
CA LEU A 249 4.77 -13.72 3.77
C LEU A 249 3.88 -14.64 2.93
N ARG A 250 4.24 -15.91 2.83
CA ARG A 250 3.39 -16.90 2.16
C ARG A 250 2.08 -17.07 2.95
N PRO A 251 0.92 -16.77 2.37
CA PRO A 251 -0.35 -16.95 3.07
C PRO A 251 -0.79 -18.42 3.09
N ASP A 252 -1.47 -18.78 4.18
CA ASP A 252 -2.29 -20.01 4.29
C ASP A 252 -3.77 -19.73 3.95
N LEU A 253 -4.16 -18.45 3.96
CA LEU A 253 -5.42 -17.93 3.43
C LEU A 253 -5.19 -16.55 2.83
N HIS A 254 -5.46 -16.38 1.54
CA HIS A 254 -5.32 -15.11 0.82
C HIS A 254 -6.68 -14.50 0.50
N LEU A 255 -7.01 -13.44 1.24
CA LEU A 255 -8.18 -12.59 1.04
C LEU A 255 -7.83 -11.45 0.08
N VAL A 256 -8.60 -11.28 -0.99
CA VAL A 256 -8.35 -10.22 -1.97
C VAL A 256 -9.57 -9.33 -2.14
N VAL A 257 -9.37 -8.03 -1.92
CA VAL A 257 -10.44 -7.03 -1.92
C VAL A 257 -10.56 -6.35 -3.28
N CYS A 258 -11.77 -6.38 -3.83
CA CYS A 258 -12.19 -5.67 -5.03
C CYS A 258 -13.16 -4.54 -4.69
N ASP A 259 -13.19 -3.48 -5.50
CA ASP A 259 -14.03 -2.31 -5.27
C ASP A 259 -15.23 -2.28 -6.22
N ALA A 260 -16.45 -2.37 -5.67
CA ALA A 260 -17.67 -2.29 -6.47
C ALA A 260 -17.84 -0.91 -7.14
N LEU A 261 -17.17 0.14 -6.65
CA LEU A 261 -17.22 1.48 -7.23
C LEU A 261 -16.28 1.65 -8.43
N ARG A 262 -15.31 0.74 -8.61
CA ARG A 262 -14.29 0.78 -9.67
C ARG A 262 -14.21 -0.59 -10.35
N PRO A 263 -15.27 -1.03 -11.04
CA PRO A 263 -15.37 -2.39 -11.59
C PRO A 263 -14.21 -2.73 -12.56
N ASP A 264 -13.71 -1.75 -13.29
CA ASP A 264 -12.64 -1.96 -14.27
C ASP A 264 -11.26 -2.16 -13.63
N ASP A 265 -11.06 -1.72 -12.38
CA ASP A 265 -9.76 -1.79 -11.69
C ASP A 265 -9.43 -3.21 -11.19
N ALA A 266 -10.34 -4.17 -11.34
CA ALA A 266 -10.03 -5.60 -11.18
C ALA A 266 -9.01 -6.10 -12.21
N ARG A 267 -8.76 -5.34 -13.28
CA ARG A 267 -7.81 -5.63 -14.36
C ARG A 267 -6.91 -4.41 -14.62
N GLY A 268 -5.74 -4.63 -15.22
CA GLY A 268 -4.91 -3.53 -15.75
C GLY A 268 -3.98 -2.82 -14.74
N TYR A 269 -3.95 -3.28 -13.49
CA TYR A 269 -3.04 -2.78 -12.46
C TYR A 269 -2.11 -3.89 -11.94
N TYR A 270 -0.84 -3.53 -11.78
CA TYR A 270 0.19 -4.37 -11.20
C TYR A 270 0.45 -3.98 -9.73
N PRO A 271 0.59 -4.98 -8.83
CA PRO A 271 0.33 -6.40 -9.03
C PRO A 271 -1.12 -6.81 -8.71
N GLY A 272 -2.07 -5.86 -8.73
CA GLY A 272 -3.49 -6.06 -8.37
C GLY A 272 -4.18 -7.25 -9.04
N GLU A 273 -3.97 -7.46 -10.35
CA GLU A 273 -4.55 -8.64 -11.02
C GLU A 273 -3.85 -9.94 -10.62
N ALA A 274 -2.55 -9.90 -10.33
CA ALA A 274 -1.79 -11.08 -9.89
C ALA A 274 -2.30 -11.58 -8.54
N VAL A 275 -2.61 -10.67 -7.60
CA VAL A 275 -3.26 -11.06 -6.33
C VAL A 275 -4.67 -11.60 -6.57
N LEU A 276 -5.46 -11.00 -7.47
CA LEU A 276 -6.81 -11.49 -7.78
C LEU A 276 -6.79 -12.92 -8.32
N ARG A 277 -5.83 -13.24 -9.19
CA ARG A 277 -5.63 -14.60 -9.73
C ARG A 277 -5.24 -15.62 -8.65
N ALA A 278 -4.52 -15.18 -7.62
CA ALA A 278 -4.05 -16.01 -6.51
C ALA A 278 -5.03 -16.09 -5.32
N ALA A 279 -6.16 -15.37 -5.37
CA ALA A 279 -7.08 -15.27 -4.26
C ALA A 279 -7.70 -16.61 -3.87
N ASP A 280 -7.70 -16.92 -2.56
CA ASP A 280 -8.50 -18.01 -1.99
C ASP A 280 -9.94 -17.56 -1.75
N VAL A 281 -10.13 -16.30 -1.35
CA VAL A 281 -11.46 -15.68 -1.17
C VAL A 281 -11.41 -14.25 -1.68
N ILE A 282 -12.40 -13.89 -2.48
CA ILE A 282 -12.57 -12.54 -3.03
C ILE A 282 -13.62 -11.79 -2.21
N VAL A 283 -13.32 -10.56 -1.82
CA VAL A 283 -14.26 -9.67 -1.14
C VAL A 283 -14.60 -8.53 -2.09
N LEU A 284 -15.80 -8.56 -2.68
CA LEU A 284 -16.35 -7.43 -3.42
C LEU A 284 -16.93 -6.44 -2.41
N ASN A 285 -16.20 -5.37 -2.13
CA ASN A 285 -16.51 -4.41 -1.07
C ASN A 285 -17.27 -3.18 -1.61
N LYS A 286 -17.82 -2.38 -0.69
CA LYS A 286 -18.58 -1.14 -0.96
C LYS A 286 -19.86 -1.35 -1.78
N ILE A 287 -20.48 -2.52 -1.64
CA ILE A 287 -21.71 -2.83 -2.40
C ILE A 287 -22.87 -1.90 -2.03
N ASP A 288 -22.85 -1.33 -0.83
CA ASP A 288 -23.84 -0.40 -0.29
C ASP A 288 -23.82 0.97 -0.99
N ALA A 289 -22.69 1.33 -1.61
CA ALA A 289 -22.53 2.58 -2.36
C ALA A 289 -22.58 2.38 -3.89
N ALA A 290 -22.56 1.13 -4.37
CA ALA A 290 -22.49 0.82 -5.79
C ALA A 290 -23.87 0.71 -6.44
N THR A 291 -23.98 1.17 -7.68
CA THR A 291 -25.19 0.95 -8.48
C THR A 291 -25.28 -0.52 -8.94
N PRO A 292 -26.48 -1.04 -9.28
CA PRO A 292 -26.63 -2.39 -9.81
C PRO A 292 -25.73 -2.67 -11.04
N ALA A 293 -25.64 -1.72 -11.97
CA ALA A 293 -24.79 -1.84 -13.15
C ALA A 293 -23.29 -1.91 -12.80
N MET A 294 -22.84 -1.16 -11.80
CA MET A 294 -21.46 -1.25 -11.33
C MET A 294 -21.17 -2.59 -10.67
N LEU A 295 -22.13 -3.12 -9.89
CA LEU A 295 -22.01 -4.44 -9.26
C LEU A 295 -21.93 -5.57 -10.29
N GLU A 296 -22.78 -5.54 -11.31
CA GLU A 296 -22.74 -6.52 -12.42
C GLU A 296 -21.40 -6.48 -13.14
N ARG A 297 -20.96 -5.29 -13.55
CA ARG A 297 -19.64 -5.11 -14.19
C ARG A 297 -18.49 -5.56 -13.31
N ALA A 298 -18.53 -5.29 -12.01
CA ALA A 298 -17.48 -5.72 -11.08
C ALA A 298 -17.43 -7.25 -10.99
N VAL A 299 -18.60 -7.90 -10.90
CA VAL A 299 -18.68 -9.38 -10.91
C VAL A 299 -18.12 -9.95 -12.19
N ASP A 300 -18.50 -9.42 -13.36
CA ASP A 300 -17.99 -9.89 -14.65
C ASP A 300 -16.47 -9.68 -14.78
N ALA A 301 -15.99 -8.51 -14.33
CA ALA A 301 -14.58 -8.16 -14.31
C ALA A 301 -13.76 -9.15 -13.48
N ILE A 302 -14.24 -9.44 -12.26
CA ILE A 302 -13.62 -10.38 -11.32
C ILE A 302 -13.65 -11.80 -11.89
N ARG A 303 -14.80 -12.26 -12.37
CA ARG A 303 -15.00 -13.65 -12.82
C ARG A 303 -14.21 -14.00 -14.06
N SER A 304 -13.88 -13.04 -14.92
CA SER A 304 -12.98 -13.31 -16.04
C SER A 304 -11.52 -13.55 -15.59
N VAL A 305 -11.13 -13.03 -14.43
CA VAL A 305 -9.75 -13.13 -13.91
C VAL A 305 -9.63 -14.35 -13.01
N ASN A 306 -10.60 -14.53 -12.10
CA ASN A 306 -10.68 -15.65 -11.17
C ASN A 306 -12.10 -16.26 -11.20
N PRO A 307 -12.34 -17.30 -12.04
CA PRO A 307 -13.65 -17.89 -12.20
C PRO A 307 -14.07 -18.77 -11.02
N THR A 308 -13.15 -19.22 -10.17
CA THR A 308 -13.38 -20.31 -9.21
C THR A 308 -13.43 -19.86 -7.74
N ALA A 309 -12.67 -18.84 -7.33
CA ALA A 309 -12.61 -18.46 -5.93
C ALA A 309 -13.99 -18.01 -5.40
N PRO A 310 -14.37 -18.40 -4.16
CA PRO A 310 -15.54 -17.87 -3.48
C PRO A 310 -15.50 -16.34 -3.45
N MET A 311 -16.64 -15.71 -3.70
CA MET A 311 -16.78 -14.26 -3.70
C MET A 311 -17.83 -13.83 -2.67
N VAL A 312 -17.41 -13.07 -1.68
CA VAL A 312 -18.26 -12.45 -0.66
C VAL A 312 -18.57 -11.02 -1.09
N ARG A 313 -19.84 -10.62 -0.97
CA ARG A 313 -20.28 -9.25 -1.17
C ARG A 313 -20.39 -8.57 0.19
N ALA A 314 -19.63 -7.51 0.41
CA ALA A 314 -19.57 -6.82 1.69
C ALA A 314 -19.80 -5.32 1.58
N ALA A 315 -20.32 -4.73 2.66
CA ALA A 315 -20.56 -3.30 2.75
C ALA A 315 -19.41 -2.60 3.48
N SER A 316 -19.23 -1.30 3.19
CA SER A 316 -18.34 -0.44 3.97
C SER A 316 -19.05 0.87 4.29
N PRO A 317 -20.05 0.83 5.19
CA PRO A 317 -20.90 1.97 5.46
C PRO A 317 -20.09 3.11 6.07
N VAL A 318 -20.27 4.31 5.50
CA VAL A 318 -19.68 5.52 6.03
C VAL A 318 -20.56 6.10 7.12
N ARG A 319 -19.98 6.41 8.27
CA ARG A 319 -20.63 7.01 9.44
C ARG A 319 -19.95 8.33 9.77
N LEU A 320 -20.76 9.32 10.12
CA LEU A 320 -20.28 10.63 10.53
C LEU A 320 -20.46 10.77 12.05
N ASP A 321 -19.43 11.23 12.76
CA ASP A 321 -19.44 11.29 14.23
C ASP A 321 -20.51 12.27 14.77
N ASP A 322 -20.77 13.40 14.10
CA ASP A 322 -21.86 14.33 14.45
C ASP A 322 -22.60 14.84 13.18
N PRO A 323 -23.63 14.11 12.71
CA PRO A 323 -24.40 14.50 11.53
C PRO A 323 -25.14 15.83 11.69
N ALA A 324 -25.52 16.20 12.91
CA ALA A 324 -26.27 17.43 13.17
C ALA A 324 -25.40 18.68 12.96
N ALA A 325 -24.09 18.58 13.23
CA ALA A 325 -23.13 19.64 12.95
C ALA A 325 -22.96 19.96 11.45
N VAL A 326 -23.31 19.02 10.57
CA VAL A 326 -23.13 19.14 9.12
C VAL A 326 -24.42 19.56 8.39
N ARG A 327 -25.59 19.18 8.92
CA ARG A 327 -26.88 19.44 8.26
C ARG A 327 -27.12 20.92 8.00
N GLY A 328 -27.42 21.26 6.74
CA GLY A 328 -27.70 22.62 6.28
C GLY A 328 -26.48 23.54 6.22
N ARG A 329 -25.27 23.04 6.49
CA ARG A 329 -24.02 23.82 6.52
C ARG A 329 -23.23 23.71 5.22
N ARG A 330 -22.41 24.74 4.97
CA ARG A 330 -21.37 24.72 3.93
C ARG A 330 -20.18 23.93 4.46
N VAL A 331 -19.78 22.90 3.75
CA VAL A 331 -18.80 21.92 4.24
C VAL A 331 -17.55 21.95 3.40
N LEU A 332 -16.40 22.02 4.06
CA LEU A 332 -15.12 21.65 3.49
C LEU A 332 -14.87 20.16 3.76
N VAL A 333 -14.50 19.40 2.74
CA VAL A 333 -14.23 17.96 2.90
C VAL A 333 -12.74 17.69 2.73
N VAL A 334 -12.13 17.04 3.72
CA VAL A 334 -10.77 16.50 3.67
C VAL A 334 -10.85 14.98 3.54
N GLU A 335 -10.26 14.44 2.47
CA GLU A 335 -10.32 13.02 2.13
C GLU A 335 -9.00 12.30 2.40
N ASP A 336 -9.11 10.97 2.54
CA ASP A 336 -7.97 10.05 2.55
C ASP A 336 -7.12 10.21 1.27
N GLY A 337 -5.89 10.71 1.44
CA GLY A 337 -4.99 11.06 0.35
C GLY A 337 -4.74 9.92 -0.62
N PRO A 338 -4.30 8.73 -0.18
CA PRO A 338 -4.07 7.59 -1.04
C PRO A 338 -5.28 7.21 -1.90
N THR A 339 -6.50 7.25 -1.35
CA THR A 339 -7.73 6.90 -2.08
C THR A 339 -7.98 7.84 -3.27
N ILE A 340 -7.77 9.14 -3.12
CA ILE A 340 -8.07 10.11 -4.19
C ILE A 340 -6.86 10.51 -5.04
N THR A 341 -5.63 10.25 -4.58
CA THR A 341 -4.42 10.40 -5.40
C THR A 341 -4.13 9.11 -6.15
N HIS A 342 -3.40 8.18 -5.52
CA HIS A 342 -2.97 6.93 -6.14
C HIS A 342 -4.15 6.05 -6.50
N GLY A 343 -5.27 6.07 -5.77
CA GLY A 343 -6.50 5.32 -6.08
C GLY A 343 -7.42 5.95 -7.15
N SER A 344 -7.09 7.15 -7.63
CA SER A 344 -7.76 7.84 -8.74
C SER A 344 -9.25 8.16 -8.55
N MET A 345 -9.77 8.14 -7.31
CA MET A 345 -11.15 8.58 -7.04
C MET A 345 -11.24 10.12 -7.02
N ALA A 346 -12.30 10.69 -7.60
CA ALA A 346 -12.51 12.15 -7.60
C ALA A 346 -12.91 12.70 -6.22
N TYR A 347 -13.51 11.87 -5.38
CA TYR A 347 -13.92 12.13 -4.00
C TYR A 347 -13.98 10.79 -3.24
N GLY A 348 -14.06 10.85 -1.90
CA GLY A 348 -14.04 9.68 -1.03
C GLY A 348 -15.20 9.64 -0.03
N ALA A 349 -14.93 9.05 1.14
CA ALA A 349 -15.93 8.80 2.16
C ALA A 349 -16.45 10.09 2.80
N GLY A 350 -15.62 11.12 2.92
CA GLY A 350 -16.01 12.39 3.53
C GLY A 350 -17.09 13.11 2.73
N PHE A 351 -16.96 13.11 1.41
CA PHE A 351 -17.92 13.71 0.50
C PHE A 351 -19.28 13.00 0.57
N VAL A 352 -19.24 11.66 0.57
CA VAL A 352 -20.44 10.82 0.69
C VAL A 352 -21.15 11.08 2.02
N ALA A 353 -20.40 11.08 3.12
CA ALA A 353 -20.96 11.33 4.45
C ALA A 353 -21.57 12.73 4.59
N ALA A 354 -20.86 13.76 4.12
CA ALA A 354 -21.34 15.14 4.19
C ALA A 354 -22.62 15.34 3.38
N THR A 355 -22.69 14.75 2.17
CA THR A 355 -23.87 14.80 1.31
C THR A 355 -25.05 14.08 1.95
N ALA A 356 -24.85 12.86 2.46
CA ALA A 356 -25.89 12.08 3.13
C ALA A 356 -26.41 12.75 4.42
N ALA A 357 -25.56 13.49 5.13
CA ALA A 357 -25.93 14.27 6.31
C ALA A 357 -26.77 15.53 5.99
N GLY A 358 -26.91 15.88 4.71
CA GLY A 358 -27.68 17.03 4.24
C GLY A 358 -26.91 18.36 4.32
N ALA A 359 -25.61 18.35 4.01
CA ALA A 359 -24.85 19.58 3.80
C ALA A 359 -25.54 20.48 2.75
N SER A 360 -25.57 21.80 2.98
CA SER A 360 -26.18 22.74 2.03
C SER A 360 -25.31 22.98 0.81
N ALA A 361 -23.99 22.88 0.96
CA ALA A 361 -23.03 22.89 -0.15
C ALA A 361 -21.72 22.20 0.26
N ILE A 362 -21.08 21.51 -0.69
CA ILE A 362 -19.66 21.14 -0.59
C ILE A 362 -18.83 22.25 -1.26
N VAL A 363 -18.02 22.94 -0.46
CA VAL A 363 -17.23 24.10 -0.88
C VAL A 363 -16.04 23.64 -1.71
N ASP A 364 -15.84 24.27 -2.87
CA ASP A 364 -14.66 24.03 -3.69
C ASP A 364 -13.43 24.64 -3.01
N PRO A 365 -12.45 23.83 -2.60
CA PRO A 365 -11.35 24.32 -1.78
C PRO A 365 -10.22 24.90 -2.65
N ARG A 366 -10.19 24.60 -3.95
CA ARG A 366 -9.07 24.94 -4.86
C ARG A 366 -8.73 26.44 -4.92
N PRO A 367 -9.68 27.38 -4.90
CA PRO A 367 -9.38 28.82 -4.84
C PRO A 367 -8.62 29.25 -3.57
N PHE A 368 -8.64 28.43 -2.52
CA PHE A 368 -8.00 28.69 -1.24
C PHE A 368 -6.70 27.89 -1.06
N ALA A 369 -6.28 27.10 -2.05
CA ALA A 369 -5.12 26.21 -1.95
C ALA A 369 -3.79 27.00 -1.90
N PRO A 370 -2.99 26.88 -0.82
CA PRO A 370 -1.62 27.39 -0.81
C PRO A 370 -0.74 26.63 -1.82
N PRO A 371 0.45 27.14 -2.20
CA PRO A 371 1.27 26.58 -3.27
C PRO A 371 1.55 25.07 -3.16
N PRO A 372 1.85 24.48 -1.98
CA PRO A 372 2.04 23.04 -1.87
C PRO A 372 0.81 22.21 -2.25
N LEU A 373 -0.40 22.65 -1.86
CA LEU A 373 -1.64 21.94 -2.18
C LEU A 373 -2.11 22.24 -3.61
N ALA A 374 -1.84 23.44 -4.13
CA ALA A 374 -2.08 23.77 -5.54
C ALA A 374 -1.28 22.84 -6.48
N ALA A 375 -0.02 22.53 -6.12
CA ALA A 375 0.80 21.58 -6.87
C ALA A 375 0.21 20.15 -6.89
N VAL A 376 -0.43 19.73 -5.80
CA VAL A 376 -1.12 18.44 -5.72
C VAL A 376 -2.31 18.41 -6.69
N TYR A 377 -3.15 19.45 -6.72
CA TYR A 377 -4.25 19.54 -7.68
C TYR A 377 -3.77 19.56 -9.14
N ALA A 378 -2.65 20.23 -9.42
CA ALA A 378 -2.05 20.22 -10.75
C ALA A 378 -1.57 18.82 -11.17
N ARG A 379 -0.99 18.07 -10.22
CA ARG A 379 -0.54 16.69 -10.44
C ARG A 379 -1.70 15.69 -10.57
N TYR A 380 -2.80 15.93 -9.88
CA TYR A 380 -3.99 15.06 -9.82
C TYR A 380 -5.25 15.82 -10.24
N PRO A 381 -5.41 16.16 -11.53
CA PRO A 381 -6.46 17.05 -12.01
C PRO A 381 -7.88 16.46 -11.91
N HIS A 382 -8.01 15.15 -11.66
CA HIS A 382 -9.29 14.47 -11.47
C HIS A 382 -9.90 14.73 -10.08
N ILE A 383 -9.13 15.24 -9.11
CA ILE A 383 -9.63 15.53 -7.77
C ILE A 383 -10.64 16.68 -7.84
N GLY A 384 -11.84 16.41 -7.31
CA GLY A 384 -12.97 17.34 -7.33
C GLY A 384 -12.95 18.37 -6.19
N ARG A 385 -14.12 18.59 -5.59
CA ARG A 385 -14.34 19.59 -4.51
C ARG A 385 -13.93 19.06 -3.13
N VAL A 386 -12.77 18.43 -3.05
CA VAL A 386 -12.25 17.82 -1.82
C VAL A 386 -10.77 18.15 -1.65
N VAL A 387 -10.31 18.14 -0.40
CA VAL A 387 -8.90 18.35 -0.05
C VAL A 387 -8.21 17.00 0.10
N PRO A 388 -7.16 16.70 -0.69
CA PRO A 388 -6.34 15.52 -0.45
C PRO A 388 -5.47 15.72 0.79
N ALA A 389 -5.64 14.85 1.78
CA ALA A 389 -4.72 14.77 2.89
C ALA A 389 -3.44 14.05 2.43
N VAL A 390 -2.46 14.83 1.96
CA VAL A 390 -1.22 14.29 1.39
C VAL A 390 0.00 14.88 2.04
N GLY A 391 0.83 14.00 2.59
CA GLY A 391 2.09 14.36 3.23
C GLY A 391 1.89 15.28 4.44
N TYR A 392 2.34 14.84 5.61
CA TYR A 392 2.17 15.58 6.85
C TYR A 392 3.47 16.22 7.32
N GLY A 393 4.36 16.52 6.37
CA GLY A 393 5.53 17.35 6.63
C GLY A 393 5.12 18.71 7.24
N PRO A 394 6.01 19.39 7.99
CA PRO A 394 5.68 20.67 8.63
C PRO A 394 5.04 21.69 7.67
N LEU A 395 5.57 21.81 6.45
CA LEU A 395 5.05 22.70 5.42
C LEU A 395 3.65 22.31 4.93
N GLN A 396 3.35 21.02 4.80
CA GLN A 396 2.05 20.55 4.33
C GLN A 396 0.98 20.64 5.42
N ARG A 397 1.34 20.40 6.69
CA ARG A 397 0.44 20.63 7.83
C ARG A 397 0.05 22.10 7.92
N GLU A 398 1.01 23.00 7.76
CA GLU A 398 0.75 24.44 7.74
C GLU A 398 -0.15 24.82 6.55
N ALA A 399 0.16 24.33 5.34
CA ALA A 399 -0.67 24.59 4.16
C ALA A 399 -2.10 24.06 4.31
N LEU A 400 -2.28 22.86 4.90
CA LEU A 400 -3.59 22.28 5.14
C LEU A 400 -4.37 23.10 6.17
N ARG A 401 -3.74 23.53 7.26
CA ARG A 401 -4.35 24.44 8.24
C ARG A 401 -4.76 25.76 7.61
N GLU A 402 -3.85 26.41 6.88
CA GLU A 402 -4.09 27.70 6.22
C GLU A 402 -5.28 27.61 5.25
N MET A 403 -5.31 26.56 4.42
CA MET A 403 -6.40 26.30 3.49
C MET A 403 -7.73 26.12 4.22
N ILE A 404 -7.74 25.32 5.29
CA ILE A 404 -8.94 25.07 6.09
C ILE A 404 -9.44 26.37 6.71
N ASP A 405 -8.58 27.19 7.26
CA ASP A 405 -8.95 28.45 7.92
C ASP A 405 -9.42 29.51 6.91
N ARG A 406 -8.84 29.55 5.70
CA ARG A 406 -9.23 30.49 4.63
C ARG A 406 -10.49 30.11 3.87
N CYS A 407 -10.81 28.82 3.78
CA CYS A 407 -11.94 28.32 2.99
C CYS A 407 -13.29 28.80 3.52
N ASP A 408 -14.20 29.26 2.66
CA ASP A 408 -15.52 29.74 3.07
C ASP A 408 -16.52 28.61 3.38
N ALA A 409 -16.22 27.87 4.45
CA ALA A 409 -17.00 26.75 4.97
C ALA A 409 -17.32 26.93 6.46
N ASP A 410 -18.47 26.45 6.90
CA ASP A 410 -18.92 26.50 8.30
C ASP A 410 -18.27 25.40 9.15
N VAL A 411 -18.04 24.23 8.53
CA VAL A 411 -17.57 23.00 9.20
C VAL A 411 -16.70 22.20 8.24
N VAL A 412 -15.76 21.44 8.79
CA VAL A 412 -14.90 20.53 8.04
C VAL A 412 -15.33 19.09 8.31
N VAL A 413 -15.47 18.28 7.27
CA VAL A 413 -15.61 16.83 7.38
C VAL A 413 -14.29 16.18 7.01
N CYS A 414 -13.70 15.42 7.94
CA CYS A 414 -12.41 14.73 7.74
C CYS A 414 -12.63 13.22 7.67
N ALA A 415 -12.26 12.62 6.53
CA ALA A 415 -12.33 11.18 6.29
C ALA A 415 -10.96 10.47 6.38
N THR A 416 -9.99 11.12 7.00
CA THR A 416 -8.66 10.54 7.25
C THR A 416 -8.70 9.49 8.38
N PRO A 417 -7.85 8.46 8.33
CA PRO A 417 -7.71 7.50 9.42
C PRO A 417 -7.27 8.15 10.74
N VAL A 418 -6.37 9.13 10.70
CA VAL A 418 -5.99 9.95 11.87
C VAL A 418 -7.00 11.04 12.18
N ASP A 419 -7.00 11.49 13.43
CA ASP A 419 -7.76 12.65 13.88
C ASP A 419 -7.01 13.95 13.55
N LEU A 420 -7.25 14.51 12.36
CA LEU A 420 -6.64 15.79 11.94
C LEU A 420 -6.96 16.96 12.87
N GLY A 421 -8.10 16.92 13.58
CA GLY A 421 -8.46 17.96 14.54
C GLY A 421 -7.43 18.09 15.66
N ARG A 422 -6.86 16.96 16.09
CA ARG A 422 -5.80 16.94 17.11
C ARG A 422 -4.44 17.39 16.57
N LEU A 423 -4.21 17.24 15.26
CA LEU A 423 -2.90 17.46 14.65
C LEU A 423 -2.69 18.89 14.11
N LEU A 424 -3.75 19.52 13.59
CA LEU A 424 -3.64 20.79 12.88
C LEU A 424 -3.97 22.02 13.74
N GLY A 425 -4.78 21.86 14.79
CA GLY A 425 -5.24 22.98 15.61
C GLY A 425 -5.98 24.06 14.80
N ALA A 426 -6.71 23.65 13.75
CA ALA A 426 -7.45 24.56 12.88
C ALA A 426 -8.61 25.24 13.62
N SER A 427 -9.00 26.43 13.16
CA SER A 427 -10.03 27.25 13.82
C SER A 427 -11.46 26.69 13.63
N LYS A 428 -11.68 25.99 12.52
CA LYS A 428 -13.00 25.44 12.17
C LYS A 428 -13.27 24.11 12.84
N ARG A 429 -14.52 23.92 13.24
CA ARG A 429 -14.99 22.64 13.79
C ARG A 429 -14.76 21.53 12.77
N MET A 430 -14.13 20.45 13.21
CA MET A 430 -13.92 19.24 12.41
C MET A 430 -14.84 18.11 12.90
N VAL A 431 -15.49 17.44 11.96
CA VAL A 431 -16.32 16.26 12.20
C VAL A 431 -15.72 15.09 11.43
N ARG A 432 -15.55 13.95 12.08
CA ARG A 432 -14.94 12.79 11.43
C ARG A 432 -15.97 11.97 10.67
N ALA A 433 -15.62 11.59 9.44
CA ALA A 433 -16.24 10.52 8.69
C ALA A 433 -15.40 9.26 8.86
N ARG A 434 -16.03 8.15 9.21
CA ARG A 434 -15.39 6.85 9.45
C ARG A 434 -16.08 5.81 8.58
N TYR A 435 -15.33 4.80 8.16
CA TYR A 435 -15.88 3.65 7.48
C TYR A 435 -15.25 2.40 8.08
N GLU A 436 -16.07 1.38 8.28
CA GLU A 436 -15.62 0.09 8.76
C GLU A 436 -16.14 -1.00 7.83
N PHE A 437 -15.52 -2.18 7.92
CA PHE A 437 -16.00 -3.35 7.19
C PHE A 437 -17.25 -3.90 7.88
N GLU A 438 -18.30 -4.15 7.10
CA GLU A 438 -19.50 -4.83 7.55
C GLU A 438 -19.68 -6.14 6.80
N ASP A 439 -19.47 -7.25 7.52
CA ASP A 439 -19.64 -8.60 7.01
C ASP A 439 -21.13 -8.92 6.83
N PRO A 440 -21.57 -9.50 5.70
CA PRO A 440 -22.97 -9.83 5.51
C PRO A 440 -23.44 -10.91 6.52
N PRO A 441 -24.71 -10.89 6.96
CA PRO A 441 -25.22 -11.82 7.97
C PRO A 441 -25.15 -13.30 7.59
N ALA A 442 -25.19 -13.62 6.30
CA ALA A 442 -25.14 -14.99 5.79
C ALA A 442 -24.15 -15.10 4.63
N GLY A 443 -23.35 -16.18 4.61
CA GLY A 443 -22.34 -16.40 3.58
C GLY A 443 -21.20 -15.36 3.60
N GLY A 444 -21.00 -14.68 4.72
CA GLY A 444 -19.96 -13.67 4.89
C GLY A 444 -18.55 -14.23 5.01
N LEU A 445 -17.59 -13.31 5.03
CA LEU A 445 -16.18 -13.59 5.23
C LEU A 445 -15.94 -14.32 6.55
N ALA A 446 -16.77 -14.07 7.58
CA ALA A 446 -16.79 -14.78 8.84
C ALA A 446 -16.75 -16.30 8.68
N ALA A 447 -17.60 -16.85 7.83
CA ALA A 447 -17.72 -18.30 7.66
C ALA A 447 -16.44 -18.90 7.06
N HIS A 448 -15.81 -18.19 6.12
CA HIS A 448 -14.55 -18.62 5.50
C HIS A 448 -13.39 -18.58 6.51
N VAL A 449 -13.29 -17.49 7.28
CA VAL A 449 -12.24 -17.31 8.29
C VAL A 449 -12.40 -18.32 9.42
N ASP A 450 -13.61 -18.53 9.94
CA ASP A 450 -13.86 -19.49 11.03
C ASP A 450 -13.59 -20.92 10.57
N GLY A 451 -14.06 -21.29 9.37
CA GLY A 451 -13.79 -22.60 8.80
C GLY A 451 -12.28 -22.83 8.61
N TRP A 452 -11.54 -21.80 8.23
CA TRP A 452 -10.07 -21.86 8.15
C TRP A 452 -9.41 -21.98 9.53
N LEU A 453 -9.85 -21.18 10.53
CA LEU A 453 -9.35 -21.24 11.91
C LEU A 453 -9.59 -22.63 12.54
N ALA A 454 -10.73 -23.25 12.26
CA ALA A 454 -11.05 -24.60 12.75
C ALA A 454 -10.09 -25.67 12.19
N ARG A 455 -9.57 -25.48 10.97
CA ARG A 455 -8.56 -26.36 10.35
C ARG A 455 -7.13 -26.09 10.83
N HIS A 456 -6.90 -24.96 11.51
CA HIS A 456 -5.61 -24.55 12.05
C HIS A 456 -5.70 -24.39 13.59
N PRO A 457 -5.80 -25.51 14.34
CA PRO A 457 -5.95 -25.48 15.78
C PRO A 457 -4.76 -24.78 16.46
N ALA A 458 -4.98 -24.28 17.68
CA ALA A 458 -3.94 -23.58 18.41
C ALA A 458 -2.81 -24.56 18.70
N PRO A 459 -1.56 -24.09 18.76
CA PRO A 459 -0.53 -24.85 19.44
C PRO A 459 -1.07 -25.21 20.83
N THR A 460 -1.15 -26.51 21.15
CA THR A 460 -1.42 -26.96 22.52
C THR A 460 -0.32 -26.40 23.41
N ALA A 461 -0.72 -25.64 24.43
CA ALA A 461 0.17 -24.97 25.37
C ALA A 461 1.05 -25.95 26.16
#